data_AF-A0A4U5PHH5-F1
#
_entry.id   AF-A0A4U5PHH5-F1
#
_cell.length_a   1.000
_cell.length_b   1.000
_cell.length_c   1.000
_cell.angle_alpha   90.00
_cell.angle_beta   90.00
_cell.angle_gamma   90.00
#
_symmetry.space_group_name_H-M   'P 1'
#
loop_
_entity.id
_entity.type
_entity.pdbx_description
1 polymer ?
#
loop_
_entity_poly.entity_id
_entity_poly.type
_entity_poly.pdbx_seq_one_letter_code
_entity_poly.pdbx_strand_id
1 'polypeptide(L)'
;MPQPQKNDTLTLTLNVQGFPDPDIQWKFRGWDVDTSSPTSNLRVATYGGSETVLTVHGFTQQNVGQYQCVAKNQYGEAQQNIFVEYADRPNFMQPLQNKVCSSGKPLKLDVRVEGNPFPEIKWLKEWHPLVESSRIKFVQDGPYLCSLIINDPMWRDSGIYSCVAVNDAGKASTSCSVTVEADGEYNDVQLPSKRKVLLEARKVREIYEIDEADEK
;
A
#
# COMPACT_ATOMS: atom_id res chain seq x y z
N MET A 1 13.48 -13.95 0.78
CA MET A 1 12.54 -14.87 1.47
C MET A 1 11.49 -14.02 2.17
N PRO A 2 10.22 -14.45 2.22
CA PRO A 2 9.22 -13.79 3.05
C PRO A 2 9.67 -13.82 4.52
N GLN A 3 9.51 -12.71 5.23
CA GLN A 3 9.86 -12.61 6.65
C GLN A 3 8.77 -13.30 7.49
N PRO A 4 9.14 -14.03 8.55
CA PRO A 4 8.17 -14.74 9.40
C PRO A 4 7.35 -13.80 10.31
N GLN A 5 6.11 -14.20 10.60
CA GLN A 5 5.24 -13.59 11.61
C GLN A 5 5.30 -14.33 12.96
N LYS A 6 4.53 -13.83 13.93
CA LYS A 6 4.30 -14.52 15.21
C LYS A 6 3.83 -15.95 14.97
N ASN A 7 4.49 -16.89 15.64
CA ASN A 7 4.19 -18.32 15.62
C ASN A 7 4.42 -19.03 14.28
N ASP A 8 4.95 -18.34 13.26
CA ASP A 8 5.32 -18.97 12.00
C ASP A 8 6.51 -19.93 12.19
N THR A 9 6.73 -20.78 11.20
CA THR A 9 7.95 -21.58 11.12
C THR A 9 8.88 -20.96 10.08
N LEU A 10 10.02 -20.43 10.53
CA LEU A 10 11.09 -19.97 9.64
C LEU A 10 11.89 -21.18 9.15
N THR A 11 12.17 -21.23 7.85
CA THR A 11 13.05 -22.24 7.25
C THR A 11 14.14 -21.56 6.42
N LEU A 12 15.40 -21.76 6.78
CA LEU A 12 16.56 -21.29 6.02
C LEU A 12 17.24 -22.49 5.39
N THR A 13 17.17 -22.59 4.07
CA THR A 13 17.81 -23.65 3.29
C THR A 13 19.03 -23.10 2.57
N LEU A 14 20.18 -23.77 2.74
CA LEU A 14 21.42 -23.45 2.04
C LEU A 14 21.99 -24.71 1.38
N ASN A 15 22.59 -24.51 0.20
CA ASN A 15 23.40 -25.52 -0.46
C ASN A 15 24.88 -25.19 -0.25
N VAL A 16 25.58 -26.06 0.44
CA VAL A 16 26.98 -25.95 0.83
C VAL A 16 27.79 -26.93 0.01
N GLN A 17 28.88 -26.45 -0.59
CA GLN A 17 29.77 -27.26 -1.42
C GLN A 17 31.21 -27.15 -0.92
N GLY A 18 31.93 -28.27 -0.91
CA GLY A 18 33.34 -28.33 -0.54
C GLY A 18 33.90 -29.74 -0.72
N PHE A 19 35.21 -29.85 -0.94
CA PHE A 19 35.90 -31.14 -0.98
C PHE A 19 37.17 -31.10 -0.11
N PRO A 20 37.36 -32.06 0.83
CA PRO A 20 36.38 -33.03 1.32
C PRO A 20 35.10 -32.36 1.88
N ASP A 21 34.04 -33.16 2.06
CA ASP A 21 32.74 -32.67 2.57
C ASP A 21 32.95 -31.83 3.85
N PRO A 22 32.47 -30.58 3.88
CA PRO A 22 32.70 -29.69 5.00
C PRO A 22 31.81 -30.05 6.20
N ASP A 23 32.31 -29.79 7.40
CA ASP A 23 31.48 -29.73 8.61
C ASP A 23 30.64 -28.44 8.57
N ILE A 24 29.33 -28.58 8.79
CA ILE A 24 28.37 -27.47 8.68
C ILE A 24 27.83 -27.13 10.06
N GLN A 25 27.98 -25.86 10.44
CA GLN A 25 27.55 -25.34 11.73
C GLN A 25 26.71 -24.07 11.55
N TRP A 26 25.58 -24.02 12.25
CA TRP A 26 24.72 -22.85 12.29
C TRP A 26 24.97 -22.04 13.56
N LYS A 27 25.01 -20.72 13.42
CA LYS A 27 25.10 -19.74 14.50
C LYS A 27 23.91 -18.79 14.47
N PHE A 28 23.43 -18.41 15.64
CA PHE A 28 22.44 -17.36 15.84
C PHE A 28 23.02 -16.27 16.73
N ARG A 29 23.09 -15.04 16.20
CA ARG A 29 23.70 -13.89 16.88
C ARG A 29 25.14 -14.17 17.38
N GLY A 30 25.89 -14.93 16.58
CA GLY A 30 27.28 -15.30 16.86
C GLY A 30 27.47 -16.52 17.78
N TRP A 31 26.40 -17.05 18.37
CA TRP A 31 26.44 -18.25 19.22
C TRP A 31 26.05 -19.48 18.43
N ASP A 32 26.70 -20.61 18.70
CA ASP A 32 26.34 -21.87 18.06
C ASP A 32 24.90 -22.25 18.39
N VAL A 33 24.15 -22.69 17.38
CA VAL A 33 22.76 -23.13 17.54
C VAL A 33 22.76 -24.47 18.26
N ASP A 34 22.32 -24.47 19.51
CA ASP A 34 22.12 -25.69 20.27
C ASP A 34 20.85 -26.42 19.81
N THR A 35 21.06 -27.56 19.16
CA THR A 35 20.00 -28.50 18.73
C THR A 35 19.83 -29.67 19.69
N SER A 36 20.70 -29.80 20.70
CA SER A 36 20.67 -30.89 21.68
C SER A 36 19.64 -30.64 22.78
N SER A 37 19.33 -29.37 23.06
CA SER A 37 18.31 -29.01 24.04
C SER A 37 16.89 -29.35 23.54
N PRO A 38 16.12 -30.16 24.29
CA PRO A 38 14.74 -30.50 23.92
C PRO A 38 13.78 -29.31 24.00
N THR A 39 14.13 -28.26 24.74
CA THR A 39 13.34 -27.03 24.87
C THR A 39 13.66 -26.00 23.79
N SER A 40 14.73 -26.20 23.02
CA SER A 40 15.05 -25.36 21.87
C SER A 40 13.94 -25.49 20.84
N ASN A 41 13.54 -24.37 20.24
CA ASN A 41 12.63 -24.34 19.09
C ASN A 41 13.38 -24.35 17.75
N LEU A 42 14.72 -24.39 17.78
CA LEU A 42 15.58 -24.47 16.60
C LEU A 42 15.90 -25.93 16.27
N ARG A 43 15.87 -26.29 14.99
CA ARG A 43 16.25 -27.61 14.46
C ARG A 43 17.16 -27.42 13.26
N VAL A 44 18.20 -28.23 13.17
CA VAL A 44 19.09 -28.29 12.01
C VAL A 44 19.01 -29.68 11.41
N ALA A 45 18.85 -29.76 10.10
CA ALA A 45 18.96 -31.00 9.34
C ALA A 45 19.89 -30.78 8.15
N THR A 46 20.75 -31.77 7.88
CA THR A 46 21.64 -31.74 6.71
C THR A 46 21.39 -33.00 5.88
N TYR A 47 21.08 -32.80 4.61
CA TYR A 47 20.72 -33.84 3.64
C TYR A 47 21.79 -33.95 2.57
N GLY A 48 22.19 -35.19 2.25
CA GLY A 48 23.12 -35.47 1.15
C GLY A 48 24.51 -34.83 1.30
N GLY A 49 24.89 -34.37 2.49
CA GLY A 49 26.18 -33.74 2.77
C GLY A 49 26.32 -32.28 2.28
N SER A 50 25.37 -31.77 1.50
CA SER A 50 25.45 -30.43 0.89
C SER A 50 24.27 -29.53 1.25
N GLU A 51 23.06 -30.06 1.38
CA GLU A 51 21.89 -29.24 1.70
C GLU A 51 21.69 -29.16 3.21
N THR A 52 21.74 -27.96 3.79
CA THR A 52 21.47 -27.75 5.21
C THR A 52 20.25 -26.86 5.40
N VAL A 53 19.41 -27.24 6.37
CA VAL A 53 18.15 -26.58 6.68
C VAL A 53 18.11 -26.24 8.15
N LEU A 54 18.04 -24.95 8.46
CA LEU A 54 17.73 -24.44 9.80
C LEU A 54 16.23 -24.11 9.88
N THR A 55 15.54 -24.75 10.81
CA THR A 55 14.12 -24.53 11.08
C THR A 55 13.94 -23.90 12.46
N VAL A 56 13.12 -22.85 12.57
CA VAL A 56 12.75 -22.22 13.85
C VAL A 56 11.24 -22.28 13.98
N HIS A 57 10.75 -23.08 14.92
CA HIS A 57 9.32 -23.23 15.18
C HIS A 57 8.81 -22.16 16.14
N GLY A 58 7.58 -21.69 15.94
CA GLY A 58 6.97 -20.72 16.85
C GLY A 58 7.74 -19.41 16.88
N PHE A 59 7.99 -18.82 15.72
CA PHE A 59 8.83 -17.64 15.57
C PHE A 59 8.33 -16.46 16.42
N THR A 60 9.24 -15.82 17.13
CA THR A 60 8.98 -14.64 17.96
C THR A 60 10.01 -13.55 17.68
N GLN A 61 9.77 -12.34 18.21
CA GLN A 61 10.76 -11.26 18.15
C GLN A 61 12.14 -11.64 18.74
N GLN A 62 12.21 -12.63 19.63
CA GLN A 62 13.49 -13.09 20.18
C GLN A 62 14.35 -13.83 19.15
N ASN A 63 13.72 -14.39 18.11
CA ASN A 63 14.38 -15.13 17.03
C ASN A 63 14.83 -14.20 15.89
N VAL A 64 14.53 -12.91 15.94
CA VAL A 64 15.00 -11.91 14.96
C VAL A 64 16.51 -11.72 15.08
N GLY A 65 17.21 -11.61 13.97
CA GLY A 65 18.62 -11.27 13.96
C GLY A 65 19.42 -12.00 12.89
N GLN A 66 20.74 -12.00 13.08
CA GLN A 66 21.67 -12.61 12.15
C GLN A 66 21.80 -14.11 12.42
N TYR A 67 21.44 -14.89 11.42
CA TYR A 67 21.77 -16.30 11.28
C TYR A 67 23.01 -16.43 10.42
N GLN A 68 23.89 -17.36 10.77
CA GLN A 68 25.11 -17.61 10.02
C GLN A 68 25.29 -19.10 9.83
N CYS A 69 25.57 -19.52 8.60
CA CYS A 69 26.01 -20.86 8.29
C CYS A 69 27.52 -20.83 8.06
N VAL A 70 28.26 -21.67 8.77
CA VAL A 70 29.72 -21.83 8.64
C VAL A 70 29.99 -23.24 8.13
N ALA A 71 30.77 -23.33 7.06
CA ALA A 71 31.18 -24.58 6.44
C ALA A 71 32.70 -24.67 6.50
N LYS A 72 33.24 -25.70 7.17
CA LYS A 72 34.68 -25.84 7.40
C LYS A 72 35.19 -27.19 6.94
N ASN A 73 36.29 -27.19 6.19
CA ASN A 73 37.04 -28.39 5.88
C ASN A 73 38.53 -28.22 6.24
N GLN A 74 39.36 -29.21 5.94
CA GLN A 74 40.79 -29.17 6.26
C GLN A 74 41.58 -28.09 5.52
N TYR A 75 41.00 -27.46 4.49
CA TYR A 75 41.66 -26.47 3.64
C TYR A 75 41.11 -25.05 3.79
N GLY A 76 39.97 -24.88 4.45
CA GLY A 76 39.39 -23.56 4.62
C GLY A 76 38.03 -23.55 5.28
N GLU A 77 37.47 -22.34 5.32
CA GLU A 77 36.18 -22.03 5.94
C GLU A 77 35.42 -21.06 5.02
N ALA A 78 34.14 -21.35 4.79
CA ALA A 78 33.20 -20.46 4.11
C ALA A 78 32.06 -20.12 5.06
N GLN A 79 31.52 -18.90 4.95
CA GLN A 79 30.44 -18.44 5.82
C GLN A 79 29.40 -17.65 5.04
N GLN A 80 28.12 -17.85 5.37
CA GLN A 80 26.99 -17.10 4.81
C GLN A 80 26.18 -16.47 5.95
N ASN A 81 25.97 -15.16 5.88
CA ASN A 81 25.13 -14.42 6.82
C ASN A 81 23.73 -14.21 6.23
N ILE A 82 22.70 -14.39 7.05
CA ILE A 82 21.29 -14.20 6.72
C ILE A 82 20.67 -13.34 7.82
N PHE A 83 20.18 -12.16 7.46
CA PHE A 83 19.45 -11.30 8.38
C PHE A 83 17.96 -11.59 8.27
N VAL A 84 17.39 -12.05 9.37
CA VAL A 84 15.96 -12.33 9.47
C VAL A 84 15.33 -11.24 10.32
N GLU A 85 14.28 -10.63 9.77
CA GLU A 85 13.48 -9.60 10.42
C GLU A 85 12.09 -10.13 10.75
N TYR A 86 11.38 -9.38 11.57
CA TYR A 86 10.00 -9.70 11.91
C TYR A 86 9.06 -9.04 10.90
N ALA A 87 8.12 -9.82 10.37
CA ALA A 87 7.10 -9.28 9.47
C ALA A 87 5.97 -8.63 10.27
N ASP A 88 5.75 -7.33 10.06
CA ASP A 88 4.71 -6.55 10.71
C ASP A 88 3.57 -6.27 9.73
N ARG A 89 2.34 -6.51 10.20
CA ARG A 89 1.13 -6.24 9.41
C ARG A 89 0.99 -4.75 9.15
N PRO A 90 0.38 -4.34 8.02
CA PRO A 90 0.20 -2.93 7.73
C PRO A 90 -0.66 -2.29 8.82
N ASN A 91 -0.27 -1.09 9.28
CA ASN A 91 -1.01 -0.34 10.29
C ASN A 91 -1.07 1.14 9.91
N PHE A 92 -2.26 1.73 9.98
CA PHE A 92 -2.44 3.16 9.69
C PHE A 92 -2.22 3.99 10.94
N MET A 93 -1.00 4.54 11.09
CA MET A 93 -0.68 5.53 12.12
C MET A 93 -1.53 6.80 11.99
N GLN A 94 -1.81 7.19 10.74
CA GLN A 94 -2.73 8.29 10.44
C GLN A 94 -3.73 7.79 9.38
N PRO A 95 -4.96 7.43 9.79
CA PRO A 95 -6.01 7.01 8.86
C PRO A 95 -6.53 8.20 8.04
N LEU A 96 -7.31 7.89 7.00
CA LEU A 96 -7.99 8.91 6.23
C LEU A 96 -8.97 9.71 7.10
N GLN A 97 -9.11 10.99 6.78
CA GLN A 97 -10.04 11.90 7.44
C GLN A 97 -11.00 12.49 6.41
N ASN A 98 -12.24 12.76 6.85
CA ASN A 98 -13.24 13.39 6.00
C ASN A 98 -12.75 14.77 5.54
N LYS A 99 -13.04 15.11 4.29
CA LYS A 99 -12.53 16.35 3.69
C LYS A 99 -13.59 17.03 2.84
N VAL A 100 -13.68 18.34 3.00
CA VAL A 100 -14.43 19.22 2.10
C VAL A 100 -13.41 20.05 1.33
N CYS A 101 -13.56 20.16 0.02
CA CYS A 101 -12.69 20.97 -0.82
C CYS A 101 -13.48 21.70 -1.91
N SER A 102 -12.96 22.84 -2.36
CA SER A 102 -13.52 23.57 -3.49
C SER A 102 -13.11 22.93 -4.81
N SER A 103 -13.98 22.97 -5.81
CA SER A 103 -13.66 22.58 -7.18
C SER A 103 -12.47 23.38 -7.72
N GLY A 104 -11.68 22.81 -8.62
CA GLY A 104 -10.51 23.50 -9.20
C GLY A 104 -9.25 23.50 -8.35
N LYS A 105 -9.36 23.36 -7.01
CA LYS A 105 -8.21 23.31 -6.11
C LYS A 105 -7.79 21.86 -5.85
N PRO A 106 -6.52 21.47 -6.03
CA PRO A 106 -6.09 20.09 -5.88
C PRO A 106 -6.52 19.47 -4.54
N LEU A 107 -7.20 18.33 -4.62
CA LEU A 107 -7.56 17.53 -3.47
C LEU A 107 -6.40 16.60 -3.14
N LYS A 108 -5.91 16.66 -1.90
CA LYS A 108 -4.90 15.75 -1.35
C LYS A 108 -5.48 14.96 -0.18
N LEU A 109 -5.44 13.63 -0.25
CA LEU A 109 -5.79 12.72 0.85
C LEU A 109 -4.53 12.02 1.33
N ASP A 110 -4.20 12.19 2.59
CA ASP A 110 -2.97 11.69 3.19
C ASP A 110 -3.25 10.55 4.17
N VAL A 111 -2.40 9.53 4.11
CA VAL A 111 -2.31 8.48 5.12
C VAL A 111 -0.87 8.33 5.57
N ARG A 112 -0.68 8.00 6.85
CA ARG A 112 0.60 7.47 7.33
C ARG A 112 0.42 6.00 7.67
N VAL A 113 1.22 5.16 7.04
CA VAL A 113 1.13 3.72 7.16
C VAL A 113 2.50 3.13 7.43
N GLU A 114 2.56 2.20 8.37
CA GLU A 114 3.73 1.38 8.67
C GLU A 114 3.44 -0.07 8.31
N GLY A 115 4.49 -0.89 8.27
CA GLY A 115 4.44 -2.32 8.00
C GLY A 115 5.81 -2.81 7.56
N ASN A 116 6.12 -4.07 7.84
CA ASN A 116 7.36 -4.70 7.40
C ASN A 116 7.07 -6.04 6.71
N PRO A 117 7.39 -6.21 5.41
CA PRO A 117 7.86 -5.19 4.47
C PRO A 117 6.89 -4.01 4.31
N PHE A 118 7.39 -2.87 3.82
CA PHE A 118 6.53 -1.71 3.55
C PHE A 118 5.38 -2.10 2.61
N PRO A 119 4.12 -1.78 2.95
CA PRO A 119 2.97 -2.29 2.22
C PRO A 119 2.76 -1.62 0.86
N GLU A 120 2.25 -2.40 -0.09
CA GLU A 120 1.66 -1.91 -1.33
C GLU A 120 0.37 -1.14 -1.01
N ILE A 121 0.25 0.10 -1.51
CA ILE A 121 -0.88 0.98 -1.26
C ILE A 121 -1.83 1.02 -2.46
N LYS A 122 -3.11 0.78 -2.20
CA LYS A 122 -4.20 0.78 -3.18
C LYS A 122 -5.27 1.77 -2.79
N TRP A 123 -5.59 2.68 -3.71
CA TRP A 123 -6.62 3.69 -3.54
C TRP A 123 -7.90 3.27 -4.25
N LEU A 124 -9.05 3.49 -3.62
CA LEU A 124 -10.36 3.18 -4.17
C LEU A 124 -11.30 4.36 -4.00
N LYS A 125 -12.21 4.56 -4.96
CA LYS A 125 -13.40 5.41 -4.82
C LYS A 125 -14.62 4.50 -4.95
N GLU A 126 -15.49 4.51 -3.95
CA GLU A 126 -16.73 3.72 -3.93
C GLU A 126 -16.48 2.27 -4.34
N TRP A 127 -15.48 1.65 -3.72
CA TRP A 127 -15.05 0.26 -3.93
C TRP A 127 -14.36 -0.04 -5.27
N HIS A 128 -14.22 0.93 -6.16
CA HIS A 128 -13.54 0.76 -7.43
C HIS A 128 -12.08 1.23 -7.32
N PRO A 129 -11.10 0.41 -7.74
CA PRO A 129 -9.70 0.80 -7.77
C PRO A 129 -9.49 2.05 -8.62
N LEU A 130 -8.77 3.02 -8.06
CA LEU A 130 -8.28 4.17 -8.81
C LEU A 130 -7.01 3.79 -9.55
N VAL A 131 -6.80 4.42 -10.71
CA VAL A 131 -5.60 4.26 -11.54
C VAL A 131 -4.99 5.63 -11.73
N GLU A 132 -3.66 5.69 -11.69
CA GLU A 132 -2.93 6.93 -11.96
C GLU A 132 -3.22 7.44 -13.38
N SER A 133 -3.32 8.75 -13.51
CA SER A 133 -3.56 9.45 -14.77
C SER A 133 -2.86 10.81 -14.76
N SER A 134 -3.14 11.67 -15.73
CA SER A 134 -2.73 13.09 -15.66
C SER A 134 -3.39 13.82 -14.49
N ARG A 135 -4.62 13.43 -14.14
CA ARG A 135 -5.43 14.05 -13.09
C ARG A 135 -5.23 13.44 -11.71
N ILE A 136 -5.03 12.12 -11.65
CA ILE A 136 -4.90 11.35 -10.40
C ILE A 136 -3.46 10.91 -10.23
N LYS A 137 -2.83 11.22 -9.09
CA LYS A 137 -1.46 10.83 -8.74
C LYS A 137 -1.41 10.13 -7.41
N PHE A 138 -0.59 9.07 -7.31
CA PHE A 138 -0.24 8.44 -6.05
C PHE A 138 1.20 8.82 -5.71
N VAL A 139 1.42 9.40 -4.53
CA VAL A 139 2.73 9.88 -4.12
C VAL A 139 3.10 9.23 -2.81
N GLN A 140 4.30 8.66 -2.75
CA GLN A 140 4.92 8.25 -1.49
C GLN A 140 6.02 9.25 -1.15
N ASP A 141 5.93 9.86 0.02
CA ASP A 141 6.88 10.87 0.50
C ASP A 141 7.52 10.38 1.81
N GLY A 142 8.80 10.00 1.72
CA GLY A 142 9.51 9.38 2.85
C GLY A 142 8.98 7.98 3.21
N PRO A 143 9.24 7.51 4.46
CA PRO A 143 9.05 6.11 4.82
C PRO A 143 7.60 5.71 5.09
N TYR A 144 6.71 6.67 5.40
CA TYR A 144 5.37 6.37 5.90
C TYR A 144 4.24 7.14 5.23
N LEU A 145 4.50 8.30 4.62
CA LEU A 145 3.45 9.16 4.08
C LEU A 145 3.10 8.71 2.66
N CYS A 146 1.83 8.38 2.45
CA CYS A 146 1.27 8.12 1.13
C CYS A 146 0.09 9.05 0.87
N SER A 147 0.02 9.59 -0.35
CA SER A 147 -0.95 10.60 -0.74
C SER A 147 -1.67 10.20 -2.02
N LEU A 148 -2.98 10.35 -2.03
CA LEU A 148 -3.79 10.44 -3.24
C LEU A 148 -3.99 11.91 -3.58
N ILE A 149 -3.60 12.31 -4.79
CA ILE A 149 -3.79 13.66 -5.30
C ILE A 149 -4.73 13.61 -6.50
N ILE A 150 -5.81 14.40 -6.44
CA ILE A 150 -6.73 14.63 -7.55
C ILE A 150 -6.61 16.10 -7.95
N ASN A 151 -6.02 16.35 -9.11
CA ASN A 151 -5.92 17.67 -9.71
C ASN A 151 -7.30 18.08 -10.25
N ASP A 152 -7.67 19.35 -10.07
CA ASP A 152 -8.95 19.90 -10.57
C ASP A 152 -10.16 19.01 -10.20
N PRO A 153 -10.46 18.86 -8.89
CA PRO A 153 -11.61 18.06 -8.47
C PRO A 153 -12.92 18.72 -8.90
N MET A 154 -13.90 17.90 -9.26
CA MET A 154 -15.27 18.31 -9.61
C MET A 154 -16.31 17.62 -8.74
N TRP A 155 -17.57 18.04 -8.83
CA TRP A 155 -18.66 17.52 -8.01
C TRP A 155 -18.80 15.98 -8.03
N ARG A 156 -18.47 15.33 -9.15
CA ARG A 156 -18.48 13.85 -9.32
C ARG A 156 -17.35 13.13 -8.55
N ASP A 157 -16.32 13.86 -8.15
CA ASP A 157 -15.25 13.33 -7.32
C ASP A 157 -15.65 13.23 -5.86
N SER A 158 -16.79 13.80 -5.46
CA SER A 158 -17.37 13.53 -4.15
C SER A 158 -17.70 12.03 -4.01
N GLY A 159 -17.58 11.53 -2.79
CA GLY A 159 -17.87 10.13 -2.48
C GLY A 159 -16.97 9.57 -1.39
N ILE A 160 -17.05 8.25 -1.21
CA ILE A 160 -16.21 7.53 -0.24
C ILE A 160 -14.90 7.12 -0.90
N TYR A 161 -13.80 7.52 -0.29
CA TYR A 161 -12.46 7.08 -0.66
C TYR A 161 -11.95 6.09 0.37
N SER A 162 -11.26 5.06 -0.11
CA SER A 162 -10.61 4.06 0.74
C SER A 162 -9.14 3.92 0.36
N CYS A 163 -8.31 3.72 1.37
CA CYS A 163 -6.91 3.35 1.22
C CYS A 163 -6.72 1.95 1.82
N VAL A 164 -6.13 1.07 1.04
CA VAL A 164 -5.86 -0.32 1.39
C VAL A 164 -4.35 -0.54 1.34
N ALA A 165 -3.77 -1.01 2.43
CA ALA A 165 -2.36 -1.34 2.54
C ALA A 165 -2.19 -2.86 2.66
N VAL A 166 -1.32 -3.46 1.84
CA VAL A 166 -1.11 -4.92 1.79
C VAL A 166 0.38 -5.25 1.77
N ASN A 167 0.81 -6.20 2.60
CA ASN A 167 2.10 -6.86 2.50
C ASN A 167 1.93 -8.37 2.76
N ASP A 168 3.03 -9.12 2.73
CA ASP A 168 3.04 -10.57 2.99
C ASP A 168 2.50 -10.91 4.38
N ALA A 169 2.60 -9.97 5.32
CA ALA A 169 2.13 -10.11 6.68
C ALA A 169 0.59 -9.97 6.79
N GLY A 170 -0.05 -9.21 5.91
CA GLY A 170 -1.50 -9.05 5.90
C GLY A 170 -1.97 -7.77 5.23
N LYS A 171 -3.14 -7.29 5.67
CA LYS A 171 -3.83 -6.14 5.06
C LYS A 171 -4.48 -5.26 6.12
N ALA A 172 -4.46 -3.95 5.89
CA ALA A 172 -5.24 -2.97 6.62
C ALA A 172 -5.98 -2.04 5.64
N SER A 173 -7.03 -1.37 6.12
CA SER A 173 -7.79 -0.41 5.32
C SER A 173 -8.33 0.73 6.16
N THR A 174 -8.43 1.91 5.55
CA THR A 174 -9.08 3.10 6.10
C THR A 174 -9.98 3.74 5.03
N SER A 175 -10.98 4.52 5.43
CA SER A 175 -11.90 5.20 4.50
C SER A 175 -12.31 6.57 5.03
N CYS A 176 -12.64 7.49 4.13
CA CYS A 176 -13.23 8.78 4.46
C CYS A 176 -14.26 9.23 3.41
N SER A 177 -15.08 10.20 3.80
CA SER A 177 -15.98 10.91 2.90
C SER A 177 -15.33 12.19 2.38
N VAL A 178 -15.42 12.42 1.07
CA VAL A 178 -14.99 13.64 0.40
C VAL A 178 -16.21 14.35 -0.20
N THR A 179 -16.32 15.64 0.08
CA THR A 179 -17.30 16.53 -0.55
C THR A 179 -16.57 17.61 -1.36
N VAL A 180 -16.86 17.69 -2.65
CA VAL A 180 -16.35 18.75 -3.52
C VAL A 180 -17.44 19.80 -3.69
N GLU A 181 -17.23 20.98 -3.13
CA GLU A 181 -18.12 22.13 -3.26
C GLU A 181 -17.75 22.94 -4.50
N ALA A 182 -18.76 23.49 -5.19
CA ALA A 182 -18.50 24.43 -6.29
C ALA A 182 -17.73 25.63 -5.74
N ASP A 183 -16.68 26.06 -6.44
CA ASP A 183 -15.95 27.26 -6.06
C ASP A 183 -16.94 28.42 -6.06
N GLY A 184 -17.01 29.15 -4.94
CA GLY A 184 -18.00 30.19 -4.68
C GLY A 184 -17.89 31.42 -5.59
N GLU A 185 -17.08 31.37 -6.65
CA GLU A 185 -17.00 32.41 -7.66
C GLU A 185 -17.92 32.11 -8.85
N TYR A 186 -19.22 32.01 -8.58
CA TYR A 186 -20.21 32.36 -9.59
C TYR A 186 -20.21 33.90 -9.69
N ASN A 187 -19.28 34.46 -10.48
CA ASN A 187 -19.43 35.83 -10.94
C ASN A 187 -20.76 35.91 -11.69
N ASP A 188 -21.70 36.65 -11.09
CA ASP A 188 -23.00 37.13 -11.56
C ASP A 188 -23.23 37.03 -13.08
N VAL A 189 -23.38 35.82 -13.64
CA VAL A 189 -24.14 35.65 -14.86
C VAL A 189 -25.57 35.69 -14.38
N GLN A 190 -26.18 36.86 -14.46
CA GLN A 190 -27.62 37.04 -14.30
C GLN A 190 -28.32 36.04 -15.24
N LEU A 191 -28.61 34.84 -14.73
CA LEU A 191 -29.56 33.93 -15.35
C LEU A 191 -30.84 34.75 -15.49
N PRO A 192 -31.31 35.00 -16.71
CA PRO A 192 -32.46 35.86 -16.90
C PRO A 192 -33.60 35.27 -16.07
N SER A 193 -34.18 36.12 -15.22
CA SER A 193 -35.27 35.69 -14.35
C SER A 193 -36.33 34.96 -15.17
N LYS A 194 -36.96 33.92 -14.61
CA LYS A 194 -38.01 33.13 -15.31
C LYS A 194 -39.01 34.02 -16.06
N ARG A 195 -39.31 35.20 -15.50
CA ARG A 195 -40.16 36.23 -16.09
C ARG A 195 -39.58 36.88 -17.35
N LYS A 196 -38.27 37.18 -17.40
CA LYS A 196 -37.59 37.66 -18.61
C LYS A 196 -37.55 36.60 -19.70
N VAL A 197 -37.24 35.34 -19.35
CA VAL A 197 -37.24 34.22 -20.31
C VAL A 197 -38.63 33.98 -20.89
N LEU A 198 -39.69 34.04 -20.07
CA LEU A 198 -41.06 33.92 -20.56
C LEU A 198 -41.48 35.07 -21.47
N LEU A 199 -41.04 36.31 -21.15
CA LEU A 199 -41.33 37.48 -21.99
C LEU A 199 -40.62 37.40 -23.34
N GLU A 200 -39.37 36.95 -23.36
CA GLU A 200 -38.61 36.76 -24.60
C GLU A 200 -39.21 35.64 -25.44
N ALA A 201 -39.54 34.50 -24.84
CA ALA A 201 -40.22 33.40 -25.54
C ALA A 201 -41.60 33.83 -26.09
N ARG A 202 -42.32 34.71 -25.39
CA ARG A 202 -43.58 35.29 -25.86
C ARG A 202 -43.36 36.25 -27.03
N LYS A 203 -42.38 37.15 -26.95
CA LYS A 203 -42.02 38.07 -28.05
C LYS A 203 -41.59 37.31 -29.30
N VAL A 204 -40.80 36.25 -29.13
CA VAL A 204 -40.35 35.39 -30.24
C VAL A 204 -41.53 34.69 -30.90
N ARG A 205 -42.50 34.17 -30.14
CA ARG A 205 -43.73 33.58 -30.70
C ARG A 205 -44.58 34.61 -31.44
N GLU A 206 -44.74 35.81 -30.90
CA GLU A 206 -45.48 36.89 -31.57
C GLU A 206 -44.79 37.33 -32.89
N ILE A 207 -43.47 37.22 -33.02
CA ILE A 207 -42.76 37.51 -34.29
C ILE A 207 -43.03 36.42 -35.34
N TYR A 208 -42.95 35.14 -34.97
CA TYR A 208 -43.15 34.03 -35.92
C TYR A 208 -44.63 33.80 -36.30
N GLU A 209 -45.59 34.23 -35.49
CA GLU A 209 -47.02 34.16 -35.82
C GLU A 209 -47.50 35.30 -36.73
N ILE A 210 -46.69 36.35 -36.95
CA ILE A 210 -46.99 37.44 -37.89
C ILE A 210 -46.53 37.10 -39.32
N ASP A 211 -45.44 36.35 -39.47
CA ASP A 211 -44.89 36.01 -40.80
C ASP A 211 -45.79 35.04 -41.60
N GLU A 212 -46.65 34.23 -40.96
CA GLU A 212 -47.60 33.34 -41.66
C GLU A 212 -48.89 34.05 -42.16
N ALA A 213 -49.12 35.31 -41.77
CA ALA A 213 -50.34 36.03 -42.14
C ALA A 213 -50.21 36.88 -43.41
N ASP A 214 -48.98 37.22 -43.84
CA ASP A 214 -48.71 38.15 -44.96
C ASP A 214 -48.26 37.47 -46.27
N GLU A 215 -48.25 36.14 -46.36
CA GLU A 215 -47.84 35.39 -47.57
C GLU A 215 -49.01 34.81 -48.39
N LYS A 216 -50.11 35.59 -48.55
CA LYS A 216 -51.21 35.27 -49.48
C LYS A 216 -51.20 36.11 -50.76
#